data_AF-A0A2E7IP21-F1
#
_entry.id   AF-A0A2E7IP21-F1
#
_cell.length_a   1.000
_cell.length_b   1.000
_cell.length_c   1.000
_cell.angle_alpha   90.00
_cell.angle_beta   90.00
_cell.angle_gamma   90.00
#
_symmetry.space_group_name_H-M   'P 1'
#
loop_
_entity.id
_entity.type
_entity.pdbx_description
1 polymer ?
#
loop_
_entity_poly.entity_id
_entity_poly.type
_entity_poly.pdbx_seq_one_letter_code
_entity_poly.pdbx_strand_id
1 'polypeptide(L)'
;MTPTERALKITAAAMEISQARIADVMVTYLGHIDGLTVYAHPAGSDYRLGAKRPRLLDWTVYLDAPDADFKLQSIEIQLAQLKANGPIATAPPDFKLETA
;
A
#
# COMPACT_ATOMS: atom_id res chain seq x y z
N MET A 1 -17.52 -9.87 2.62
CA MET A 1 -16.90 -8.68 3.22
C MET A 1 -17.03 -7.57 2.20
N THR A 2 -17.55 -6.41 2.57
CA THR A 2 -17.73 -5.25 1.67
C THR A 2 -16.36 -4.62 1.36
N PRO A 3 -16.23 -3.84 0.26
CA PRO A 3 -15.01 -3.08 -0.01
C PRO A 3 -14.58 -2.20 1.16
N THR A 4 -15.54 -1.58 1.85
CA THR A 4 -15.31 -0.76 3.06
C THR A 4 -14.73 -1.58 4.22
N GLU A 5 -15.29 -2.76 4.51
CA GLU A 5 -14.76 -3.66 5.54
C GLU A 5 -13.33 -4.12 5.22
N ARG A 6 -13.02 -4.37 3.94
CA ARG A 6 -11.66 -4.73 3.50
C ARG A 6 -10.70 -3.56 3.61
N ALA A 7 -11.11 -2.35 3.26
CA ALA A 7 -10.30 -1.14 3.42
C ALA A 7 -9.96 -0.89 4.90
N LEU A 8 -10.90 -1.14 5.83
CA LEU A 8 -10.66 -1.07 7.27
C LEU A 8 -9.65 -2.14 7.73
N LYS A 9 -9.78 -3.38 7.24
CA LYS A 9 -8.82 -4.46 7.52
C LYS A 9 -7.41 -4.11 7.03
N ILE A 10 -7.30 -3.58 5.82
CA ILE A 10 -6.03 -3.11 5.23
C ILE A 10 -5.43 -1.99 6.09
N THR A 11 -6.25 -1.03 6.52
CA THR A 11 -5.82 0.07 7.39
C THR A 11 -5.29 -0.44 8.73
N ALA A 12 -5.98 -1.38 9.37
CA ALA A 12 -5.53 -1.99 10.61
C ALA A 12 -4.18 -2.71 10.44
N ALA A 13 -4.02 -3.52 9.37
CA ALA A 13 -2.76 -4.21 9.08
C ALA A 13 -1.60 -3.23 8.82
N ALA A 14 -1.86 -2.15 8.07
CA ALA A 14 -0.88 -1.09 7.82
C ALA A 14 -0.43 -0.40 9.11
N MET A 15 -1.36 -0.11 10.02
CA MET A 15 -1.06 0.47 11.33
C MET A 15 -0.17 -0.45 12.16
N GLU A 16 -0.48 -1.75 12.22
CA GLU A 16 0.33 -2.74 12.96
C GLU A 16 1.77 -2.80 12.43
N ILE A 17 1.96 -2.83 11.10
CA ILE A 17 3.29 -2.87 10.46
C ILE A 17 4.08 -1.60 10.80
N SER A 18 3.43 -0.44 10.74
CA SER A 18 4.04 0.86 11.03
C SER A 18 4.43 0.99 12.50
N GLN A 19 3.55 0.60 13.43
CA GLN A 19 3.82 0.63 14.87
C GLN A 19 4.94 -0.33 15.27
N ALA A 20 5.05 -1.47 14.59
CA ALA A 20 6.14 -2.42 14.77
C ALA A 20 7.49 -1.94 14.17
N ARG A 21 7.52 -0.78 13.51
CA ARG A 21 8.70 -0.23 12.80
C ARG A 21 9.28 -1.18 11.75
N ILE A 22 8.41 -1.96 11.11
CA ILE A 22 8.80 -2.83 9.99
C ILE A 22 8.91 -2.01 8.70
N ALA A 23 7.90 -1.20 8.44
CA ALA A 23 7.80 -0.30 7.29
C ALA A 23 6.84 0.83 7.65
N ASP A 24 7.01 1.99 7.05
CA ASP A 24 6.04 3.08 7.14
C ASP A 24 4.98 2.84 6.07
N VAL A 25 3.78 2.44 6.49
CA VAL A 25 2.66 2.13 5.57
C VAL A 25 1.61 3.21 5.67
N MET A 26 1.22 3.75 4.52
CA MET A 26 0.17 4.75 4.40
C MET A 26 -0.99 4.18 3.61
N VAL A 27 -2.19 4.41 4.15
CA VAL A 27 -3.46 4.08 3.51
C VAL A 27 -4.22 5.38 3.37
N THR A 28 -4.69 5.69 2.17
CA THR A 28 -5.48 6.90 1.90
C THR A 28 -6.71 6.54 1.10
N TYR A 29 -7.87 6.96 1.59
CA TYR A 29 -9.13 6.84 0.88
C TYR A 29 -9.36 8.10 0.03
N LEU A 30 -9.54 7.91 -1.27
CA LEU A 30 -9.78 8.93 -2.28
C LEU A 30 -11.28 9.04 -2.54
N GLY A 31 -12.01 9.75 -1.66
CA GLY A 31 -13.47 9.79 -1.72
C GLY A 31 -14.09 10.35 -3.00
N HIS A 32 -13.36 11.10 -3.82
CA HIS A 32 -13.87 11.65 -5.09
C HIS A 32 -14.01 10.62 -6.21
N ILE A 33 -13.29 9.49 -6.12
CA ILE A 33 -13.27 8.39 -7.10
C ILE A 33 -13.52 7.03 -6.44
N ASP A 34 -14.00 7.04 -5.20
CA ASP A 34 -14.12 5.85 -4.36
C ASP A 34 -12.87 4.95 -4.42
N GLY A 35 -11.70 5.57 -4.23
CA GLY A 35 -10.40 4.92 -4.40
C GLY A 35 -9.71 4.60 -3.08
N LEU A 36 -8.87 3.58 -3.05
CA LEU A 36 -7.96 3.26 -1.95
C LEU A 36 -6.53 3.20 -2.47
N THR A 37 -5.66 4.07 -1.95
CA THR A 37 -4.23 4.01 -2.21
C THR A 37 -3.48 3.45 -1.02
N VAL A 38 -2.58 2.51 -1.26
CA VAL A 38 -1.74 1.89 -0.24
C VAL A 38 -0.30 1.92 -0.72
N TYR A 39 0.56 2.61 0.02
CA TYR A 39 1.99 2.64 -0.27
C TYR A 39 2.78 2.40 1.01
N ALA A 40 3.98 1.84 0.84
CA ALA A 40 4.86 1.52 1.95
C ALA A 40 6.30 1.91 1.63
N HIS A 41 7.00 2.43 2.63
CA HIS A 41 8.42 2.73 2.60
C HIS A 41 9.16 1.94 3.68
N PRO A 42 10.48 1.69 3.55
CA PRO A 42 11.27 1.16 4.64
C PRO A 42 11.12 2.03 5.89
N ALA A 43 11.04 1.42 7.07
CA ALA A 43 10.93 2.16 8.32
C ALA A 43 12.10 3.14 8.49
N GLY A 44 11.80 4.37 8.91
CA GLY A 44 12.81 5.42 9.08
C GLY A 44 13.24 6.09 7.76
N SER A 45 12.44 5.95 6.71
CA SER A 45 12.65 6.67 5.45
C SER A 45 12.61 8.20 5.67
N ASP A 46 13.40 8.94 4.89
CA ASP A 46 13.45 10.39 4.97
C ASP A 46 12.26 11.04 4.23
N TYR A 47 11.37 11.69 4.98
CA TYR A 47 10.17 12.35 4.47
C TYR A 47 10.37 13.77 3.93
N ARG A 48 11.60 14.28 3.92
CA ARG A 48 11.91 15.60 3.36
C ARG A 48 11.75 15.62 1.84
N LEU A 49 11.36 16.78 1.32
CA LEU A 49 11.21 17.02 -0.10
C LEU A 49 12.55 16.75 -0.82
N GLY A 50 12.51 16.02 -1.94
CA GLY A 50 13.70 15.68 -2.74
C GLY A 50 14.47 14.44 -2.28
N ALA A 51 14.15 13.85 -1.13
CA ALA A 51 14.74 12.58 -0.73
C ALA A 51 14.25 11.44 -1.64
N LYS A 52 15.18 10.62 -2.15
CA LYS A 52 14.84 9.39 -2.87
C LYS A 52 14.33 8.36 -1.85
N ARG A 53 13.09 7.92 -2.03
CA ARG A 53 12.46 6.92 -1.15
C ARG A 53 12.06 5.71 -1.98
N PRO A 54 12.66 4.52 -1.75
CA PRO A 54 12.18 3.32 -2.39
C PRO A 54 10.76 3.01 -1.90
N ARG A 55 9.90 2.55 -2.81
CA ARG A 55 8.57 2.02 -2.46
C ARG A 55 8.67 0.49 -2.35
N LEU A 56 8.19 -0.04 -1.23
CA LEU A 56 8.05 -1.49 -1.00
C LEU A 56 6.72 -1.99 -1.59
N LEU A 57 5.67 -1.17 -1.46
CA LEU A 57 4.37 -1.37 -2.07
C LEU A 57 3.91 -0.05 -2.68
N ASP A 58 3.19 -0.14 -3.80
CA ASP A 58 2.50 0.99 -4.41
C ASP A 58 1.24 0.52 -5.13
N TRP A 59 0.09 0.71 -4.51
CA TRP A 59 -1.20 0.28 -5.02
C TRP A 59 -2.18 1.44 -5.04
N THR A 60 -2.97 1.50 -6.12
CA THR A 60 -4.18 2.31 -6.20
C THR A 60 -5.30 1.42 -6.72
N VAL A 61 -6.42 1.38 -6.00
CA VAL A 61 -7.59 0.56 -6.31
C VAL A 61 -8.81 1.47 -6.39
N TYR A 62 -9.55 1.40 -7.48
CA TYR A 62 -10.90 1.97 -7.57
C TYR A 62 -11.87 0.92 -7.03
N LEU A 63 -12.63 1.24 -5.98
CA LEU A 63 -13.41 0.24 -5.23
C LEU A 63 -14.66 -0.25 -5.99
N ASP A 64 -15.09 0.50 -7.00
CA ASP A 64 -16.19 0.17 -7.91
C ASP A 64 -15.74 -0.63 -9.15
N ALA A 65 -14.42 -0.79 -9.35
CA ALA A 65 -13.89 -1.50 -10.50
C ALA A 65 -14.14 -3.01 -10.42
N PRO A 66 -14.36 -3.71 -11.55
CA PRO A 66 -14.58 -5.16 -11.57
C PRO A 66 -13.43 -5.98 -10.96
N ASP A 67 -12.21 -5.44 -10.94
CA ASP A 67 -11.02 -6.10 -10.40
C ASP A 67 -10.65 -5.64 -8.98
N ALA A 68 -11.47 -4.81 -8.35
CA ALA A 68 -11.22 -4.26 -7.01
C ALA A 68 -10.97 -5.37 -5.99
N ASP A 69 -11.78 -6.42 -6.01
CA ASP A 69 -11.68 -7.51 -5.04
C ASP A 69 -10.34 -8.26 -5.14
N PHE A 70 -9.87 -8.50 -6.36
CA PHE A 70 -8.58 -9.14 -6.60
C PHE A 70 -7.42 -8.24 -6.14
N LYS A 71 -7.49 -6.93 -6.44
CA LYS A 71 -6.47 -5.97 -6.04
C LYS A 71 -6.40 -5.80 -4.52
N LEU A 72 -7.55 -5.65 -3.85
CA LEU A 72 -7.63 -5.62 -2.39
C LEU A 72 -7.04 -6.88 -1.77
N GLN A 73 -7.27 -8.06 -2.37
CA GLN A 73 -6.72 -9.32 -1.86
C GLN A 73 -5.20 -9.36 -2.02
N SER A 74 -4.70 -8.86 -3.15
CA SER A 74 -3.26 -8.76 -3.42
C SER A 74 -2.56 -7.81 -2.43
N ILE A 75 -3.21 -6.71 -2.04
CA ILE A 75 -2.73 -5.81 -1.00
C ILE A 75 -2.68 -6.52 0.36
N GLU A 76 -3.75 -7.21 0.75
CA GLU A 76 -3.79 -7.97 2.01
C GLU A 76 -2.65 -9.00 2.10
N ILE A 77 -2.39 -9.73 1.01
CA ILE A 77 -1.31 -10.72 0.93
C ILE A 77 0.06 -10.04 1.06
N GLN A 78 0.31 -8.96 0.33
CA GLN A 78 1.61 -8.26 0.39
C GLN A 78 1.87 -7.61 1.74
N LEU A 79 0.84 -7.07 2.41
CA LEU A 79 0.97 -6.57 3.78
C LEU A 79 1.29 -7.70 4.76
N ALA A 80 0.66 -8.86 4.62
CA ALA A 80 0.99 -10.04 5.43
C ALA A 80 2.44 -10.50 5.19
N GLN A 81 2.90 -10.51 3.94
CA GLN A 81 4.28 -10.84 3.57
C GLN A 81 5.27 -9.81 4.13
N LEU A 82 4.97 -8.52 4.01
CA LEU A 82 5.80 -7.44 4.56
C LEU A 82 5.92 -7.56 6.09
N LYS A 83 4.81 -7.85 6.76
CA LYS A 83 4.79 -8.08 8.21
C LYS A 83 5.62 -9.29 8.63
N ALA A 84 5.57 -10.38 7.88
CA ALA A 84 6.28 -11.61 8.21
C ALA A 84 7.78 -11.57 7.90
N ASN A 85 8.16 -10.93 6.78
CA ASN A 85 9.51 -11.04 6.23
C ASN A 85 10.35 -9.75 6.39
N GLY A 86 9.76 -8.67 6.89
CA GLY A 86 10.39 -7.35 6.84
C GLY A 86 10.36 -6.74 5.43
N PRO A 87 11.12 -5.66 5.17
CA PRO A 87 11.18 -5.01 3.86
C PRO A 87 11.42 -6.03 2.75
N ILE A 88 10.46 -6.16 1.83
CA ILE A 88 10.57 -7.10 0.72
C ILE A 88 11.65 -6.55 -0.24
N ALA A 89 12.70 -7.34 -0.51
CA ALA A 89 13.80 -6.95 -1.39
C ALA A 89 13.42 -6.85 -2.88
N THR A 90 12.14 -6.99 -3.22
CA THR A 90 11.64 -6.93 -4.59
C THR A 90 10.96 -5.59 -4.83
N ALA A 91 11.53 -4.78 -5.71
CA ALA A 91 10.86 -3.59 -6.24
C ALA A 91 9.46 -3.97 -6.76
N PRO A 92 8.44 -3.12 -6.55
CA PRO A 92 7.14 -3.32 -7.19
C PRO A 92 7.31 -3.39 -8.71
N PRO A 93 6.47 -4.13 -9.44
CA PRO A 93 6.53 -4.16 -10.90
C PRO A 93 6.45 -2.73 -11.42
N ASP A 94 7.47 -2.32 -12.19
CA ASP A 94 7.66 -0.97 -12.70
C ASP A 94 6.34 -0.37 -13.23
N PHE A 95 5.76 0.60 -12.52
CA PHE A 95 4.80 1.51 -13.12
C PHE A 95 5.62 2.56 -13.87
N LYS A 96 5.90 2.30 -15.14
CA LYS A 96 6.37 3.34 -16.05
C LYS A 96 5.24 4.35 -16.19
N LEU A 97 5.37 5.49 -15.52
CA LEU A 97 4.70 6.70 -15.95
C LEU A 97 5.27 7.01 -17.34
N GLU A 98 4.56 6.61 -18.39
CA GLU A 98 4.76 7.17 -19.70
C GLU A 98 4.52 8.67 -19.57
N THR A 99 5.61 9.43 -19.69
CA THR A 99 5.57 10.87 -19.80
C THR A 99 5.11 11.18 -21.21
N ALA A 100 3.88 11.70 -21.33
CA ALA A 100 3.42 12.39 -22.53
C ALA A 100 4.04 13.79 -22.60
#